data_AF-A0A2R6NQT9-F1
#
_entry.id   AF-A0A2R6NQT9-F1
#
_cell.length_a   1.000
_cell.length_b   1.000
_cell.length_c   1.000
_cell.angle_alpha   90.00
_cell.angle_beta   90.00
_cell.angle_gamma   90.00
#
_symmetry.space_group_name_H-M   'P 1'
#
loop_
_entity.id
_entity.type
_entity.pdbx_description
1 polymer ?
#
loop_
_entity_poly.entity_id
_entity_poly.type
_entity_poly.pdbx_seq_one_letter_code
_entity_poly.pdbx_strand_id
1 'polypeptide(L)'
;MFEIVHLVTISAKRGRGYASALVRMVTDMADQQGRATWLASSNVAVNTDFYNSLGFVTVKQFMLGDDNPMWKEAPFPIAVVKVFLLSD
;
A
#
# COMPACT_ATOMS: atom_id res chain seq x y z
N MET A 1 -3.10 -12.53 7.61
CA MET A 1 -2.67 -11.41 6.77
C MET A 1 -2.60 -10.16 7.63
N PHE A 2 -1.59 -9.32 7.45
CA PHE A 2 -1.46 -8.00 8.07
C PHE A 2 -1.92 -6.92 7.08
N GLU A 3 -2.73 -5.98 7.53
CA GLU A 3 -3.11 -4.81 6.73
C GLU A 3 -2.33 -3.59 7.23
N ILE A 4 -1.70 -2.84 6.32
CA ILE A 4 -1.12 -1.54 6.65
C ILE A 4 -2.14 -0.47 6.31
N VAL A 5 -2.64 0.22 7.34
CA VAL A 5 -3.57 1.35 7.22
C VAL A 5 -2.94 2.64 7.73
N HIS A 6 -3.39 3.78 7.20
CA HIS A 6 -3.00 5.11 7.65
C HIS A 6 -1.48 5.38 7.73
N LEU A 7 -0.69 4.81 6.82
CA LEU A 7 0.74 5.09 6.71
C LEU A 7 0.95 6.53 6.23
N VAL A 8 1.43 7.39 7.12
CA VAL A 8 1.63 8.81 6.83
C VAL A 8 2.99 9.27 7.36
N THR A 9 3.69 10.08 6.57
CA THR A 9 4.85 10.85 7.01
C THR A 9 4.57 12.33 6.77
N ILE A 10 4.73 13.15 7.82
CA ILE A 10 4.58 14.61 7.72
C ILE A 10 5.51 15.16 6.64
N SER A 11 5.04 16.14 5.86
CA SER A 11 5.74 16.62 4.65
C SER A 11 7.19 17.02 4.91
N ALA A 12 7.46 17.72 6.02
CA ALA A 12 8.81 18.15 6.43
C ALA A 12 9.79 16.99 6.75
N LYS A 13 9.30 15.76 6.83
CA LYS A 13 10.07 14.56 7.20
C LYS A 13 10.06 13.47 6.12
N ARG A 14 9.45 13.72 4.95
CA ARG A 14 9.48 12.78 3.82
C ARG A 14 10.89 12.65 3.24
N GLY A 15 11.14 11.58 2.47
CA GLY A 15 12.45 11.31 1.85
C GLY A 15 13.55 10.84 2.82
N ARG A 16 13.20 10.52 4.08
CA ARG A 16 14.14 10.10 5.13
C ARG A 16 14.03 8.61 5.50
N GLY A 17 13.26 7.83 4.74
CA GLY A 17 13.09 6.40 4.97
C GLY A 17 12.13 6.00 6.09
N TYR A 18 11.46 6.92 6.78
CA TYR A 18 10.56 6.59 7.90
C TYR A 18 9.40 5.67 7.50
N ALA A 19 8.74 5.95 6.37
CA ALA A 19 7.68 5.08 5.86
C ALA A 19 8.20 3.68 5.54
N SER A 20 9.36 3.57 4.89
CA SER A 20 10.01 2.29 4.59
C SER A 20 10.35 1.51 5.85
N ALA A 21 10.85 2.18 6.90
CA ALA A 21 11.15 1.53 8.17
C ALA A 21 9.90 0.96 8.86
N LEU A 22 8.79 1.72 8.87
CA LEU A 22 7.52 1.25 9.43
C LEU A 22 6.93 0.08 8.63
N VAL A 23 6.96 0.17 7.30
CA VAL A 23 6.47 -0.93 6.43
C VAL A 23 7.29 -2.20 6.66
N ARG A 24 8.62 -2.10 6.69
CA ARG A 24 9.51 -3.25 6.94
C ARG A 24 9.24 -3.91 8.28
N MET A 25 9.05 -3.11 9.34
CA MET A 25 8.69 -3.66 10.65
C MET A 25 7.40 -4.49 10.58
N VAL A 26 6.38 -4.02 9.84
CA VAL A 26 5.12 -4.79 9.68
C VAL A 26 5.32 -6.03 8.82
N THR A 27 6.06 -5.94 7.72
CA THR A 27 6.32 -7.12 6.87
C THR A 27 7.15 -8.16 7.60
N ASP A 28 8.16 -7.76 8.38
CA ASP A 28 8.98 -8.67 9.18
C ASP A 28 8.13 -9.41 10.24
N MET A 29 7.21 -8.70 10.91
CA MET A 29 6.26 -9.33 11.84
C MET A 29 5.32 -10.32 11.14
N ALA A 30 4.91 -10.00 9.91
CA ALA A 30 4.02 -10.84 9.12
C ALA A 30 4.75 -12.11 8.64
N ASP A 31 5.98 -11.97 8.17
CA ASP A 31 6.85 -13.05 7.72
C ASP A 31 7.16 -14.04 8.85
N GLN A 32 7.46 -13.53 10.06
CA GLN A 32 7.67 -14.36 11.25
C GLN A 32 6.45 -15.21 11.62
N GLN A 33 5.25 -14.79 11.21
CA GLN A 33 4.00 -15.52 11.45
C GLN A 33 3.55 -16.36 10.24
N GLY A 34 4.32 -16.37 9.14
CA GLY A 34 3.89 -17.00 7.89
C GLY A 34 2.61 -16.37 7.33
N ARG A 35 2.46 -15.05 7.45
CA ARG A 35 1.26 -14.30 7.02
C ARG A 35 1.67 -13.24 6.01
N ALA A 36 0.96 -13.14 4.89
CA ALA A 36 1.17 -12.06 3.94
C ALA A 36 0.81 -10.66 4.51
N THR A 37 1.32 -9.61 3.86
CA THR A 37 0.96 -8.21 4.13
C THR A 37 0.34 -7.55 2.89
N TRP A 38 -0.64 -6.69 3.09
CA TRP A 38 -1.33 -5.98 2.00
C TRP A 38 -1.76 -4.57 2.43
N LEU A 39 -2.09 -3.73 1.44
CA LEU A 39 -2.76 -2.43 1.64
C LEU A 39 -3.50 -1.97 0.38
N ALA A 40 -4.44 -1.05 0.57
CA ALA A 40 -5.05 -0.28 -0.50
C ALA A 40 -4.30 1.05 -0.68
N SER A 41 -3.61 1.20 -1.82
CA SER A 41 -2.85 2.40 -2.17
C SER A 41 -3.71 3.33 -3.03
N SER A 42 -3.95 4.55 -2.54
CA SER A 42 -4.37 5.68 -3.37
C SER A 42 -3.16 6.31 -4.07
N ASN A 43 -3.40 7.35 -4.89
CA ASN A 43 -2.37 8.07 -5.65
C ASN A 43 -1.41 7.10 -6.38
N VAL A 44 -2.00 6.15 -7.12
CA VAL A 44 -1.31 5.01 -7.74
C VAL A 44 -0.09 5.46 -8.53
N ALA A 45 -0.21 6.53 -9.32
CA ALA A 45 0.88 7.06 -10.14
C ALA A 45 2.15 7.43 -9.35
N VAL A 46 2.03 7.81 -8.08
CA VAL A 46 3.16 8.22 -7.24
C VAL A 46 3.60 7.11 -6.29
N ASN A 47 2.64 6.34 -5.76
CA ASN A 47 2.90 5.38 -4.70
C ASN A 47 3.34 4.00 -5.20
N THR A 48 3.05 3.64 -6.46
CA THR A 48 3.38 2.32 -7.00
C THR A 48 4.87 2.02 -6.90
N ASP A 49 5.75 2.94 -7.33
CA ASP A 49 7.20 2.71 -7.28
C ASP A 49 7.71 2.58 -5.84
N PHE A 50 7.14 3.35 -4.91
CA PHE A 50 7.47 3.26 -3.49
C PHE A 50 7.13 1.86 -2.94
N TYR A 51 5.92 1.36 -3.17
CA TYR A 51 5.53 0.03 -2.67
C TYR A 51 6.25 -1.11 -3.39
N ASN A 52 6.49 -0.99 -4.71
CA ASN A 52 7.30 -1.94 -5.47
C ASN A 52 8.72 -2.05 -4.92
N SER A 53 9.34 -0.93 -4.51
CA SER A 53 10.68 -0.93 -3.88
C SER A 53 10.73 -1.68 -2.54
N LEU A 54 9.57 -1.98 -1.95
CA LEU A 54 9.41 -2.72 -0.70
C LEU A 54 8.89 -4.15 -0.94
N GLY A 55 8.88 -4.63 -2.19
CA GLY A 55 8.48 -5.99 -2.56
C GLY A 55 6.98 -6.20 -2.73
N PHE A 56 6.17 -5.15 -2.63
CA PHE A 56 4.75 -5.26 -2.94
C PHE A 56 4.53 -5.33 -4.45
N VAL A 57 3.49 -6.03 -4.87
CA VAL A 57 2.99 -6.03 -6.25
C VAL A 57 1.50 -5.71 -6.27
N THR A 58 1.04 -5.02 -7.31
CA THR A 58 -0.39 -4.78 -7.53
C THR A 58 -1.08 -6.08 -7.89
N VAL A 59 -2.06 -6.49 -7.08
CA VAL A 59 -2.88 -7.70 -7.32
C VAL A 59 -4.27 -7.38 -7.85
N LYS A 60 -4.75 -6.15 -7.63
CA LYS A 60 -6.00 -5.65 -8.18
C LYS A 60 -5.97 -4.14 -8.27
N GLN A 61 -6.62 -3.58 -9.28
CA GLN A 61 -6.90 -2.15 -9.37
C GLN A 61 -8.40 -1.95 -9.60
N PHE A 62 -8.98 -0.91 -9.01
CA PHE A 62 -10.35 -0.49 -9.24
C PHE A 62 -10.46 1.03 -9.18
N MET A 63 -11.51 1.59 -9.77
CA MET A 63 -11.81 3.02 -9.68
C MET A 63 -12.70 3.27 -8.47
N LEU A 64 -12.35 4.26 -7.66
CA LEU A 64 -13.21 4.70 -6.57
C LEU A 64 -14.09 5.85 -7.06
N GLY A 65 -15.41 5.68 -6.95
CA GLY A 65 -16.41 6.71 -7.27
C GLY A 65 -17.02 6.62 -8.67
N ASP A 66 -16.63 5.66 -9.50
CA ASP A 66 -17.17 5.48 -10.86
C ASP A 66 -18.61 4.92 -10.88
N ASP A 67 -18.96 4.08 -9.91
CA ASP A 67 -20.30 3.47 -9.77
C ASP A 67 -21.08 4.00 -8.55
N ASN A 68 -20.80 5.24 -8.12
CA ASN A 68 -21.50 5.86 -7.00
C ASN A 68 -22.15 7.19 -7.44
N PRO A 69 -23.48 7.25 -7.64
CA PRO A 69 -24.16 8.46 -8.10
C PRO A 69 -24.12 9.61 -7.09
N MET A 70 -23.74 9.34 -5.82
CA MET A 70 -23.55 10.35 -4.78
C MET A 70 -22.13 10.90 -4.73
N TRP A 71 -21.19 10.32 -5.49
CA TRP A 71 -19.81 10.76 -5.57
C TRP A 71 -19.72 12.05 -6.40
N LYS A 72 -19.03 13.07 -5.85
CA LYS A 72 -18.98 14.42 -6.45
C LYS A 72 -17.63 14.79 -7.05
N GLU A 73 -16.62 13.98 -6.81
CA GLU A 73 -15.25 14.20 -7.31
C GLU A 73 -15.00 13.37 -8.57
N ALA A 74 -13.90 13.62 -9.28
CA ALA A 74 -13.48 12.70 -10.34
C ALA A 74 -13.18 11.31 -9.74
N PRO A 75 -13.64 10.21 -10.37
CA PRO A 75 -13.21 8.88 -9.96
C PRO A 75 -11.68 8.74 -10.08
N PHE A 76 -11.07 8.02 -9.14
CA PHE A 76 -9.62 7.84 -9.14
C PHE A 76 -9.21 6.39 -8.83
N PRO A 77 -8.07 5.92 -9.34
CA PRO A 77 -7.66 4.53 -9.15
C PRO A 77 -7.19 4.27 -7.72
N ILE A 78 -7.56 3.09 -7.21
CA ILE A 78 -7.00 2.46 -6.02
C ILE A 78 -6.33 1.15 -6.44
N ALA A 79 -5.09 0.94 -6.01
CA ALA A 79 -4.39 -0.33 -6.18
C ALA A 79 -4.39 -1.12 -4.87
N VAL A 80 -4.86 -2.36 -4.90
CA VAL A 80 -4.60 -3.34 -3.85
C VAL A 80 -3.23 -3.94 -4.12
N VAL A 81 -2.30 -3.71 -3.21
CA VAL A 81 -0.93 -4.23 -3.31
C VAL A 81 -0.66 -5.22 -2.20
N LYS A 82 0.13 -6.25 -2.49
CA LYS A 82 0.45 -7.35 -1.57
C LYS A 82 1.93 -7.71 -1.70
N VAL A 83 2.57 -8.03 -0.58
CA VAL A 83 3.86 -8.74 -0.56
C VAL A 83 3.59 -10.21 -0.20
N PHE A 84 4.19 -11.11 -0.97
CA PHE A 84 4.11 -12.55 -0.80
C PHE A 84 5.18 -13.05 0.17
N LEU A 85 4.95 -14.20 0.79
CA LEU A 85 5.95 -14.83 1.64
C LEU A 85 7.11 -15.33 0.77
N LEU A 86 8.31 -15.43 1.33
CA LEU A 86 9.46 -16.01 0.65
C LEU A 86 9.25 -17.48 0.21
N SER A 87 8.21 -18.13 0.73
CA SER A 87 7.81 -19.50 0.40
C SER A 87 6.73 -19.61 -0.68
N ASP A 88 6.19 -18.48 -1.17
CA ASP A 88 5.10 -18.43 -2.15
C ASP A 88 5.61 -18.52 -3.60
#